data_AF-A0AAN8CVQ0-F1
#
_entry.id   AF-A0AAN8CVQ0-F1
#
_cell.length_a   1.000
_cell.length_b   1.000
_cell.length_c   1.000
_cell.angle_alpha   90.00
_cell.angle_beta   90.00
_cell.angle_gamma   90.00
#
_symmetry.space_group_name_H-M   'P 1'
#
loop_
_entity.id
_entity.type
_entity.pdbx_description
1 polymer ?
#
loop_
_entity_poly.entity_id
_entity_poly.type
_entity_poly.pdbx_seq_one_letter_code
_entity_poly.pdbx_strand_id
1 'polypeptide(L)'
;MFSDLSAQKQGSSLLCRPSEDQGPVFDRMSLAYSPCSERYTVGERSFSRQYAHIYAARLMQMRPLLSERAKQKWGSDVLIRKLCDLQTGEQCCIVGTLFKRMDLQPSILKEISEEHNLLPQPARVKFINETDELILEDELQRIKLEGNIYRDKCVTGSVIAIYGAENNDGKFTVEDFCMADLPPQSPRPTLSSDRFVLLVSGLGLGSTHADSMLGLQLLVDMVTGQLGDQGEQSSAATISRVLLVGNLLSQNTQDADAATKPKYLTKKTQAGSVEAIRLLDEMLLQLVASVPVDVMPGQYDPTNFTLPQQALHRCMFPLSSVYPTLQLVTNPHQSHIDGVRFLGTSGQNVCDIQRYSSMDDHLEILEDTLRLRHLAPTAPDTLGCYPFYQKDPFILEECPHVYFSGMAPTFQSKLIKGPDGQECLLVTIPDFNSTQTACLVNLRTLTCEPISFSAFSADEDEDSEMNVSH
;
A
#
# COMPACT_ATOMS: atom_id res chain seq x y z
N MET A 1 24.69 1.52 -5.06
CA MET A 1 23.62 2.51 -4.80
C MET A 1 23.42 3.36 -6.05
N PHE A 2 22.29 4.03 -6.21
CA PHE A 2 22.01 4.91 -7.34
C PHE A 2 22.99 6.09 -7.37
N SER A 3 23.34 6.64 -6.20
CA SER A 3 24.36 7.69 -6.05
C SER A 3 25.78 7.24 -6.42
N ASP A 4 26.11 5.95 -6.24
CA ASP A 4 27.40 5.43 -6.67
C ASP A 4 27.52 5.42 -8.20
N LEU A 5 26.42 5.17 -8.91
CA LEU A 5 26.39 5.17 -10.38
C LEU A 5 26.58 6.58 -10.93
N SER A 6 26.03 7.60 -10.27
CA SER A 6 26.20 8.99 -10.70
C SER A 6 27.62 9.50 -10.45
N ALA A 7 28.24 9.12 -9.32
CA ALA A 7 29.58 9.56 -8.94
C ALA A 7 30.73 8.87 -9.72
N GLN A 8 30.47 7.76 -10.43
CA GLN A 8 31.51 6.96 -11.09
C GLN A 8 32.08 7.57 -12.38
N LYS A 9 31.51 8.66 -12.93
CA LYS A 9 31.99 9.29 -14.17
C LYS A 9 32.80 10.56 -13.88
N GLN A 10 33.99 10.65 -14.50
CA GLN A 10 35.01 11.68 -14.25
C GLN A 10 34.52 13.10 -14.55
N GLY A 11 34.59 14.01 -13.55
CA GLY A 11 34.63 15.47 -13.68
C GLY A 11 33.34 16.16 -14.15
N SER A 12 32.91 17.21 -13.45
CA SER A 12 31.73 18.01 -13.84
C SER A 12 31.94 18.65 -15.22
N SER A 13 31.13 18.22 -16.19
CA SER A 13 31.17 18.70 -17.58
C SER A 13 30.38 19.99 -17.81
N LEU A 14 29.68 20.51 -16.79
CA LEU A 14 28.72 21.62 -16.94
C LEU A 14 29.30 22.98 -16.54
N LEU A 15 30.33 23.04 -15.70
CA LEU A 15 30.98 24.30 -15.29
C LEU A 15 32.10 24.70 -16.26
N CYS A 16 31.80 24.69 -17.56
CA CYS A 16 32.72 25.10 -18.63
C CYS A 16 32.02 25.96 -19.68
N ARG A 17 32.79 26.48 -20.65
CA ARG A 17 32.20 27.18 -21.81
C ARG A 17 31.37 26.20 -22.65
N PRO A 18 30.33 26.67 -23.36
CA PRO A 18 29.58 25.82 -24.29
C PRO A 18 30.51 25.12 -25.29
N SER A 19 30.29 23.81 -25.48
CA SER A 19 30.93 23.03 -26.53
C SER A 19 30.14 23.16 -27.83
N GLU A 20 30.82 23.06 -28.98
CA GLU A 20 30.15 22.96 -30.30
C GLU A 20 29.64 21.53 -30.56
N ASP A 21 30.13 20.53 -29.83
CA ASP A 21 29.67 19.15 -29.91
C ASP A 21 28.35 18.97 -29.14
N GLN A 22 27.36 18.32 -29.76
CA GLN A 22 26.15 17.87 -29.07
C GLN A 22 26.55 16.85 -27.99
N GLY A 23 26.12 17.09 -26.74
CA GLY A 23 26.43 16.22 -25.60
C GLY A 23 25.92 14.78 -25.77
N PRO A 24 26.37 13.83 -24.93
CA PRO A 24 25.96 12.44 -25.04
C PRO A 24 24.45 12.28 -24.81
N VAL A 25 23.83 11.39 -25.60
CA VAL A 25 22.44 10.94 -25.38
C VAL A 25 22.49 9.55 -24.73
N PHE A 26 21.76 9.38 -23.64
CA PHE A 26 21.69 8.11 -22.91
C PHE A 26 20.40 7.36 -23.22
N ASP A 27 20.51 6.24 -23.92
CA ASP A 27 19.36 5.39 -24.25
C ASP A 27 18.90 4.58 -23.03
N ARG A 28 17.57 4.51 -22.84
CA ARG A 28 16.96 3.65 -21.82
C ARG A 28 16.85 2.21 -22.29
N MET A 29 17.07 1.27 -21.39
CA MET A 29 16.81 -0.15 -21.67
C MET A 29 15.32 -0.45 -21.61
N SER A 30 14.81 -1.16 -22.63
CA SER A 30 13.47 -1.75 -22.60
C SER A 30 13.47 -3.02 -21.75
N LEU A 31 12.49 -3.15 -20.85
CA LEU A 31 12.34 -4.31 -19.98
C LEU A 31 11.18 -5.20 -20.40
N ALA A 32 11.32 -6.51 -20.16
CA ALA A 32 10.19 -7.41 -20.17
C ALA A 32 9.21 -6.98 -19.06
N TYR A 33 7.96 -6.72 -19.45
CA TYR A 33 6.91 -6.31 -18.53
C TYR A 33 5.67 -7.18 -18.72
N SER A 34 5.03 -7.56 -17.63
CA SER A 34 3.74 -8.25 -17.67
C SER A 34 2.87 -7.73 -16.53
N PRO A 35 1.78 -7.00 -16.82
CA PRO A 35 0.78 -6.71 -15.80
C PRO A 35 0.10 -8.02 -15.40
N CYS A 36 -0.15 -8.22 -14.11
CA CYS A 36 -0.76 -9.44 -13.58
C CYS A 36 -1.88 -9.10 -12.58
N SER A 37 -2.68 -8.09 -12.93
CA SER A 37 -3.72 -7.54 -12.06
C SER A 37 -5.13 -7.98 -12.45
N GLU A 38 -5.27 -9.02 -13.28
CA GLU A 38 -6.56 -9.53 -13.75
C GLU A 38 -7.46 -9.94 -12.58
N ARG A 39 -6.88 -10.49 -11.50
CA ARG A 39 -7.62 -10.88 -10.28
C ARG A 39 -8.25 -9.70 -9.53
N TYR A 40 -7.78 -8.47 -9.78
CA TYR A 40 -8.32 -7.24 -9.20
C TYR A 40 -9.28 -6.51 -10.15
N THR A 41 -9.44 -7.02 -11.38
CA THR A 41 -10.39 -6.46 -12.34
C THR A 41 -11.79 -7.00 -12.05
N VAL A 42 -12.73 -6.09 -11.78
CA VAL A 42 -14.13 -6.46 -11.57
C VAL A 42 -14.91 -6.12 -12.82
N GLY A 43 -15.35 -7.16 -13.55
CA GLY A 43 -16.18 -7.05 -14.75
C GLY A 43 -17.60 -6.56 -14.44
N GLU A 44 -18.62 -7.35 -14.77
CA GLU A 44 -20.01 -7.00 -14.42
C GLU A 44 -20.19 -6.94 -12.90
N ARG A 45 -20.49 -5.74 -12.39
CA ARG A 45 -20.61 -5.47 -10.96
C ARG A 45 -22.02 -5.78 -10.48
N SER A 46 -22.12 -6.55 -9.40
CA SER A 46 -23.39 -6.83 -8.72
C SER A 46 -23.25 -6.64 -7.21
N PHE A 47 -23.99 -5.66 -6.68
CA PHE A 47 -24.02 -5.33 -5.24
C PHE A 47 -25.21 -5.97 -4.50
N SER A 48 -25.94 -6.88 -5.14
CA SER A 48 -27.08 -7.58 -4.54
C SER A 48 -26.69 -8.64 -3.49
N ARG A 49 -25.39 -8.86 -3.25
CA ARG A 49 -24.87 -9.93 -2.39
C ARG A 49 -24.47 -9.40 -1.02
N GLN A 50 -24.61 -10.26 0.00
CA GLN A 50 -24.15 -9.99 1.36
C GLN A 50 -22.70 -10.40 1.57
N TYR A 51 -22.02 -9.71 2.50
CA TYR A 51 -20.60 -9.91 2.81
C TYR A 51 -20.26 -11.24 3.50
N ALA A 52 -21.22 -12.00 4.04
CA ALA A 52 -20.93 -13.29 4.70
C ALA A 52 -20.14 -14.26 3.80
N HIS A 53 -20.37 -14.20 2.47
CA HIS A 53 -19.70 -15.08 1.51
C HIS A 53 -18.18 -14.84 1.43
N ILE A 54 -17.69 -13.61 1.64
CA ILE A 54 -16.25 -13.33 1.57
C ILE A 54 -15.50 -13.97 2.73
N TYR A 55 -16.06 -13.90 3.94
CA TYR A 55 -15.47 -14.53 5.13
C TYR A 55 -15.49 -16.06 5.02
N ALA A 56 -16.58 -16.63 4.51
CA ALA A 56 -16.64 -18.07 4.24
C ALA A 56 -15.57 -18.51 3.22
N ALA A 57 -15.47 -17.79 2.08
CA ALA A 57 -14.46 -18.07 1.07
C ALA A 57 -13.03 -17.88 1.60
N ARG A 58 -12.81 -16.90 2.48
CA ARG A 58 -11.52 -16.64 3.12
C ARG A 58 -11.12 -17.78 4.06
N LEU A 59 -12.00 -18.15 5.00
CA LEU A 59 -11.74 -19.23 5.95
C LEU A 59 -11.52 -20.57 5.24
N MET A 60 -12.33 -20.89 4.22
CA MET A 60 -12.17 -22.13 3.44
C MET A 60 -10.83 -22.20 2.71
N GLN A 61 -10.36 -21.09 2.13
CA GLN A 61 -9.06 -21.04 1.44
C GLN A 61 -7.88 -21.09 2.42
N MET A 62 -7.99 -20.42 3.57
CA MET A 62 -6.91 -20.31 4.54
C MET A 62 -6.77 -21.52 5.45
N ARG A 63 -7.86 -22.27 5.72
CA ARG A 63 -7.85 -23.39 6.66
C ARG A 63 -6.83 -24.49 6.31
N PRO A 64 -6.72 -24.99 5.07
CA PRO A 64 -5.70 -25.99 4.73
C PRO A 64 -4.27 -25.49 4.99
N LEU A 65 -3.99 -24.23 4.65
CA LEU A 65 -2.67 -23.60 4.80
C LEU A 65 -2.27 -23.49 6.27
N LEU A 66 -3.19 -23.00 7.10
CA LEU A 66 -2.98 -22.85 8.55
C LEU A 66 -2.92 -24.21 9.26
N SER A 67 -3.70 -25.20 8.79
CA SER A 67 -3.63 -26.56 9.34
C SER A 67 -2.27 -27.21 9.10
N GLU A 68 -1.67 -26.97 7.94
CA GLU A 68 -0.33 -27.44 7.62
C GLU A 68 0.73 -26.72 8.47
N ARG A 69 0.65 -25.39 8.59
CA ARG A 69 1.55 -24.60 9.46
C ARG A 69 1.43 -25.01 10.94
N ALA A 70 0.22 -25.27 11.42
CA ALA A 70 -0.02 -25.76 12.78
C ALA A 70 0.68 -27.11 13.01
N LYS A 71 0.58 -28.05 12.06
CA LYS A 71 1.28 -29.35 12.15
C LYS A 71 2.80 -29.20 12.10
N GLN A 72 3.32 -28.25 11.33
CA GLN A 72 4.76 -27.96 11.29
C GLN A 72 5.25 -27.35 12.62
N LYS A 73 4.45 -26.47 13.24
CA LYS A 73 4.82 -25.77 14.48
C LYS A 73 4.63 -26.62 15.74
N TRP A 74 3.51 -27.31 15.86
CA TRP A 74 3.10 -28.03 17.08
C TRP A 74 3.17 -29.56 16.96
N GLY A 75 3.61 -30.09 15.80
CA GLY A 75 3.78 -31.51 15.55
C GLY A 75 2.65 -32.13 14.70
N SER A 76 2.96 -33.24 14.02
CA SER A 76 2.02 -33.93 13.11
C SER A 76 0.73 -34.39 13.79
N ASP A 77 0.82 -34.65 15.08
CA ASP A 77 -0.24 -35.23 15.89
C ASP A 77 -1.11 -34.16 16.56
N VAL A 78 -0.86 -32.86 16.27
CA VAL A 78 -1.68 -31.77 16.78
C VAL A 78 -3.14 -31.97 16.37
N LEU A 79 -4.01 -31.92 17.38
CA LEU A 79 -5.43 -32.16 17.19
C LEU A 79 -6.11 -30.90 16.67
N ILE A 80 -6.52 -30.91 15.40
CA ILE A 80 -7.24 -29.79 14.80
C ILE A 80 -8.74 -30.00 14.97
N ARG A 81 -9.40 -29.10 15.70
CA ARG A 81 -10.85 -29.14 15.98
C ARG A 81 -11.58 -27.96 15.31
N LYS A 82 -12.87 -28.16 15.05
CA LYS A 82 -13.82 -27.06 14.85
C LYS A 82 -14.34 -26.60 16.20
N LEU A 83 -14.91 -25.39 16.27
CA LEU A 83 -15.43 -24.87 17.53
C LEU A 83 -16.55 -25.75 18.10
N CYS A 84 -17.40 -26.32 17.24
CA CYS A 84 -18.49 -27.19 17.66
C CYS A 84 -18.04 -28.54 18.24
N ASP A 85 -16.78 -28.94 18.02
CA ASP A 85 -16.23 -30.24 18.43
C ASP A 85 -15.31 -30.11 19.66
N LEU A 86 -15.27 -28.94 20.30
CA LEU A 86 -14.44 -28.69 21.47
C LEU A 86 -14.88 -29.52 22.67
N GLN A 87 -13.89 -29.98 23.42
CA GLN A 87 -14.06 -30.63 24.71
C GLN A 87 -13.32 -29.82 25.77
N THR A 88 -14.00 -29.49 26.86
CA THR A 88 -13.43 -28.68 27.93
C THR A 88 -12.15 -29.33 28.49
N GLY A 89 -11.05 -28.58 28.49
CA GLY A 89 -9.72 -29.06 28.88
C GLY A 89 -8.93 -29.86 27.83
N GLU A 90 -9.48 -30.13 26.63
CA GLU A 90 -8.75 -30.79 25.53
C GLU A 90 -7.81 -29.80 24.85
N GLN A 91 -6.52 -30.11 24.85
CA GLN A 91 -5.51 -29.35 24.12
C GLN A 91 -5.70 -29.57 22.62
N CYS A 92 -6.01 -28.50 21.89
CA CYS A 92 -6.29 -28.56 20.47
C CYS A 92 -5.88 -27.27 19.74
N CYS A 93 -5.76 -27.41 18.42
CA CYS A 93 -5.59 -26.32 17.48
C CYS A 93 -6.93 -25.99 16.84
N ILE A 94 -7.24 -24.70 16.71
CA ILE A 94 -8.45 -24.23 16.02
C ILE A 94 -8.03 -23.21 14.96
N VAL A 95 -8.57 -23.35 13.75
CA VAL A 95 -8.40 -22.37 12.68
C VAL A 95 -9.71 -21.60 12.49
N GLY A 96 -9.64 -20.29 12.69
CA GLY A 96 -10.80 -19.40 12.62
C GLY A 96 -10.44 -17.98 12.25
N THR A 97 -11.48 -17.16 12.09
CA THR A 97 -11.37 -15.73 11.78
C THR A 97 -11.47 -14.94 13.07
N LEU A 98 -10.54 -14.01 13.30
CA LEU A 98 -10.60 -13.09 14.42
C LEU A 98 -11.68 -12.04 14.18
N PHE A 99 -12.48 -11.79 15.22
CA PHE A 99 -13.37 -10.66 15.33
C PHE A 99 -13.00 -9.88 16.60
N LYS A 100 -12.61 -8.61 16.44
CA LYS A 100 -12.29 -7.73 17.55
C LYS A 100 -13.49 -6.85 17.84
N ARG A 101 -14.14 -7.07 18.99
CA ARG A 101 -15.27 -6.24 19.42
C ARG A 101 -14.72 -4.98 20.08
N MET A 102 -14.95 -3.83 19.44
CA MET A 102 -14.42 -2.54 19.86
C MET A 102 -15.56 -1.57 20.16
N ASP A 103 -15.60 -1.02 21.37
CA ASP A 103 -16.69 -0.11 21.78
C ASP A 103 -16.64 1.24 21.05
N LEU A 104 -15.43 1.66 20.67
CA LEU A 104 -15.15 2.94 20.02
C LEU A 104 -15.28 2.89 18.49
N GLN A 105 -15.47 1.70 17.89
CA GLN A 105 -15.68 1.55 16.46
C GLN A 105 -16.96 2.32 16.04
N PRO A 106 -16.92 3.12 14.96
CA PRO A 106 -18.09 3.84 14.46
C PRO A 106 -19.25 2.89 14.14
N SER A 107 -20.47 3.32 14.42
CA SER A 107 -21.66 2.51 14.17
C SER A 107 -22.76 3.37 13.55
N ILE A 108 -23.10 3.06 12.30
CA ILE A 108 -24.17 3.71 11.56
C ILE A 108 -25.50 3.65 12.35
N LEU A 109 -25.76 2.54 13.04
CA LEU A 109 -26.99 2.40 13.84
C LEU A 109 -27.01 3.35 15.05
N LYS A 110 -25.86 3.54 15.72
CA LYS A 110 -25.75 4.52 16.82
C LYS A 110 -25.95 5.93 16.27
N GLU A 111 -25.27 6.26 15.18
CA GLU A 111 -25.38 7.56 14.50
C GLU A 111 -26.84 7.88 14.13
N ILE A 112 -27.55 6.95 13.49
CA ILE A 112 -28.97 7.12 13.13
C ILE A 112 -29.86 7.24 14.38
N SER A 113 -29.61 6.42 15.41
CA SER A 113 -30.44 6.46 16.63
C SER A 113 -30.29 7.76 17.42
N GLU A 114 -29.14 8.43 17.30
CA GLU A 114 -28.78 9.65 18.00
C GLU A 114 -29.03 10.94 17.16
N GLU A 115 -29.62 10.82 15.95
CA GLU A 115 -29.92 11.89 14.97
C GLU A 115 -30.72 13.09 15.52
N HIS A 116 -31.21 13.03 16.76
CA HIS A 116 -31.91 14.14 17.41
C HIS A 116 -31.08 14.92 18.44
N ASN A 117 -29.83 14.53 18.78
CA ASN A 117 -29.03 15.22 19.81
C ASN A 117 -27.48 15.17 19.61
N LEU A 118 -26.95 14.96 18.39
CA LEU A 118 -25.49 14.87 18.25
C LEU A 118 -24.78 16.22 18.17
N LEU A 119 -23.95 16.49 19.18
CA LEU A 119 -22.71 17.23 19.00
C LEU A 119 -21.74 16.35 18.18
N PRO A 120 -21.04 16.87 17.17
CA PRO A 120 -20.07 16.10 16.41
C PRO A 120 -18.99 15.54 17.35
N GLN A 121 -18.80 14.21 17.35
CA GLN A 121 -17.71 13.61 18.11
C GLN A 121 -16.37 14.06 17.53
N PRO A 122 -15.34 14.28 18.37
CA PRO A 122 -14.01 14.63 17.88
C PRO A 122 -13.47 13.53 16.97
N ALA A 123 -12.79 13.92 15.89
CA ALA A 123 -12.14 12.98 14.99
C ALA A 123 -11.12 12.14 15.77
N ARG A 124 -11.27 10.81 15.70
CA ARG A 124 -10.37 9.87 16.37
C ARG A 124 -9.33 9.36 15.40
N VAL A 125 -8.10 9.25 15.89
CA VAL A 125 -6.98 8.67 15.12
C VAL A 125 -6.95 7.14 15.27
N LYS A 126 -7.28 6.63 16.45
CA LYS A 126 -7.41 5.18 16.74
C LYS A 126 -8.75 4.85 17.38
N PHE A 127 -9.20 3.62 17.18
CA PHE A 127 -10.47 3.07 17.67
C PHE A 127 -10.29 1.92 18.68
N ILE A 128 -9.05 1.64 19.11
CA ILE A 128 -8.76 0.64 20.13
C ILE A 128 -9.11 1.14 21.54
N ASN A 129 -9.50 0.22 22.42
CA ASN A 129 -9.79 0.49 23.83
C ASN A 129 -9.30 -0.67 24.73
N GLU A 130 -9.03 -0.37 26.01
CA GLU A 130 -8.65 -1.38 27.01
C GLU A 130 -9.77 -2.42 27.24
N THR A 131 -11.02 -2.07 26.96
CA THR A 131 -12.21 -2.93 27.08
C THR A 131 -12.46 -3.83 25.87
N ASP A 132 -11.64 -3.71 24.81
CA ASP A 132 -11.82 -4.51 23.61
C ASP A 132 -11.72 -6.01 23.93
N GLU A 133 -12.51 -6.82 23.21
CA GLU A 133 -12.50 -8.27 23.32
C GLU A 133 -12.11 -8.93 22.01
N LEU A 134 -11.32 -10.01 22.08
CA LEU A 134 -10.98 -10.82 20.93
C LEU A 134 -11.83 -12.09 20.91
N ILE A 135 -12.46 -12.35 19.77
CA ILE A 135 -13.34 -13.48 19.53
C ILE A 135 -12.81 -14.23 18.31
N LEU A 136 -12.78 -15.57 18.37
CA LEU A 136 -12.53 -16.41 17.21
C LEU A 136 -13.87 -16.94 16.69
N GLU A 137 -14.09 -16.80 15.40
CA GLU A 137 -15.27 -17.31 14.70
C GLU A 137 -14.89 -18.40 13.69
N ASP A 138 -15.69 -19.47 13.66
CA ASP A 138 -15.68 -20.44 12.57
C ASP A 138 -17.01 -20.36 11.78
N GLU A 139 -17.36 -21.38 11.00
CA GLU A 139 -18.60 -21.36 10.21
C GLU A 139 -19.89 -21.44 11.06
N LEU A 140 -19.81 -21.90 12.31
CA LEU A 140 -20.97 -22.27 13.12
C LEU A 140 -21.04 -21.53 14.45
N GLN A 141 -19.90 -21.24 15.06
CA GLN A 141 -19.82 -20.76 16.43
C GLN A 141 -18.74 -19.69 16.59
N ARG A 142 -18.74 -19.08 17.79
CA ARG A 142 -17.77 -18.09 18.21
C ARG A 142 -17.34 -18.35 19.64
N ILE A 143 -16.07 -18.12 19.94
CA ILE A 143 -15.51 -18.28 21.29
C ILE A 143 -14.64 -17.08 21.65
N LYS A 144 -14.72 -16.60 22.89
CA LYS A 144 -13.85 -15.52 23.37
C LYS A 144 -12.44 -16.06 23.63
N LEU A 145 -11.43 -15.26 23.32
CA LEU A 145 -10.03 -15.60 23.52
C LEU A 145 -9.44 -14.88 24.73
N GLU A 146 -8.61 -15.59 25.49
CA GLU A 146 -7.75 -15.05 26.54
C GLU A 146 -6.37 -15.71 26.51
N GLY A 147 -5.43 -15.27 27.33
CA GLY A 147 -4.08 -15.86 27.39
C GLY A 147 -3.07 -15.18 26.47
N ASN A 148 -2.18 -15.98 25.88
CA ASN A 148 -1.00 -15.53 25.14
C ASN A 148 -1.33 -15.10 23.69
N ILE A 149 -2.14 -14.05 23.57
CA ILE A 149 -2.47 -13.42 22.29
C ILE A 149 -2.57 -11.90 22.46
N TYR A 150 -1.84 -11.16 21.62
CA TYR A 150 -1.77 -9.70 21.72
C TYR A 150 -2.98 -9.04 21.06
N ARG A 151 -4.10 -8.99 21.80
CA ARG A 151 -5.37 -8.39 21.38
C ARG A 151 -5.20 -7.06 20.63
N ASP A 152 -4.39 -6.17 21.16
CA ASP A 152 -4.28 -4.82 20.62
C ASP A 152 -3.59 -4.79 19.24
N LYS A 153 -2.72 -5.77 18.94
CA LYS A 153 -2.12 -5.93 17.60
C LYS A 153 -3.06 -6.64 16.62
N CYS A 154 -3.98 -7.47 17.10
CA CYS A 154 -4.93 -8.16 16.25
C CYS A 154 -5.97 -7.21 15.64
N VAL A 155 -6.43 -7.54 14.43
CA VAL A 155 -7.50 -6.86 13.72
C VAL A 155 -8.58 -7.84 13.27
N THR A 156 -9.80 -7.35 13.11
CA THR A 156 -10.93 -8.13 12.58
C THR A 156 -10.63 -8.64 11.17
N GLY A 157 -11.04 -9.88 10.89
CA GLY A 157 -10.94 -10.52 9.58
C GLY A 157 -9.63 -11.27 9.32
N SER A 158 -8.65 -11.18 10.23
CA SER A 158 -7.43 -12.01 10.21
C SER A 158 -7.77 -13.48 10.47
N VAL A 159 -7.29 -14.39 9.63
CA VAL A 159 -7.44 -15.84 9.83
C VAL A 159 -6.16 -16.40 10.40
N ILE A 160 -6.25 -17.04 11.57
CA ILE A 160 -5.09 -17.60 12.28
C ILE A 160 -5.39 -19.01 12.80
N ALA A 161 -4.34 -19.74 13.19
CA ALA A 161 -4.46 -20.94 14.00
C ALA A 161 -4.08 -20.60 15.45
N ILE A 162 -4.91 -21.00 16.41
CA ILE A 162 -4.62 -20.88 17.84
C ILE A 162 -4.48 -22.27 18.46
N TYR A 163 -3.64 -22.41 19.47
CA TYR A 163 -3.42 -23.62 20.24
C TYR A 163 -3.65 -23.36 21.72
N GLY A 164 -4.35 -24.28 22.38
CA GLY A 164 -4.71 -24.19 23.79
C GLY A 164 -5.93 -25.05 24.11
N ALA A 165 -6.72 -24.63 25.11
CA ALA A 165 -7.90 -25.37 25.55
C ALA A 165 -9.06 -24.46 25.97
N GLU A 166 -10.28 -25.00 25.90
CA GLU A 166 -11.47 -24.37 26.46
C GLU A 166 -11.50 -24.51 28.00
N ASN A 167 -11.77 -23.40 28.68
CA ASN A 167 -11.96 -23.31 30.13
C ASN A 167 -13.42 -23.53 30.54
N ASN A 168 -13.65 -23.80 31.82
CA ASN A 168 -14.99 -24.00 32.38
C ASN A 168 -15.90 -22.75 32.31
N ASP A 169 -15.36 -21.58 32.00
CA ASP A 169 -16.10 -20.32 31.84
C ASP A 169 -16.54 -20.04 30.38
N GLY A 170 -16.29 -20.99 29.46
CA GLY A 170 -16.69 -20.91 28.06
C GLY A 170 -15.77 -20.02 27.20
N LYS A 171 -14.55 -19.75 27.66
CA LYS A 171 -13.51 -19.07 26.89
C LYS A 171 -12.41 -20.04 26.49
N PHE A 172 -11.67 -19.67 25.44
CA PHE A 172 -10.48 -20.40 25.02
C PHE A 172 -9.21 -19.71 25.53
N THR A 173 -8.43 -20.40 26.35
CA THR A 173 -7.11 -19.92 26.77
C THR A 173 -6.09 -20.29 25.70
N VAL A 174 -5.57 -19.28 25.01
CA VAL A 174 -4.52 -19.40 24.01
C VAL A 174 -3.18 -19.55 24.72
N GLU A 175 -2.45 -20.63 24.42
CA GLU A 175 -1.06 -20.82 24.84
C GLU A 175 -0.09 -20.31 23.77
N ASP A 176 -0.44 -20.53 22.51
CA ASP A 176 0.34 -20.12 21.35
C ASP A 176 -0.56 -19.94 20.12
N PHE A 177 -0.09 -19.21 19.11
CA PHE A 177 -0.80 -19.06 17.83
C PHE A 177 0.19 -19.01 16.65
N CYS A 178 -0.30 -19.25 15.44
CA CYS A 178 0.49 -19.06 14.23
C CYS A 178 -0.33 -18.49 13.07
N MET A 179 0.39 -17.79 12.19
CA MET A 179 -0.13 -17.24 10.93
C MET A 179 0.21 -18.18 9.77
N ALA A 180 -0.32 -17.89 8.58
CA ALA A 180 -0.05 -18.69 7.38
C ALA A 180 1.40 -18.55 6.87
N ASP A 181 2.07 -17.46 7.24
CA ASP A 181 3.40 -17.07 6.79
C ASP A 181 3.46 -16.86 5.26
N LEU A 182 4.67 -16.61 4.73
CA LEU A 182 4.88 -16.26 3.33
C LEU A 182 4.38 -17.39 2.39
N PRO A 183 3.75 -17.04 1.25
CA PRO A 183 3.40 -18.01 0.21
C PRO A 183 4.65 -18.62 -0.45
N PRO A 184 4.49 -19.66 -1.30
CA PRO A 184 5.55 -20.11 -2.19
C PRO A 184 6.07 -18.97 -3.09
N GLN A 185 7.37 -18.96 -3.36
CA GLN A 185 8.02 -17.95 -4.19
C GLN A 185 8.77 -18.62 -5.34
N SER A 186 8.49 -18.24 -6.60
CA SER A 186 9.38 -18.63 -7.70
C SER A 186 10.72 -17.90 -7.58
N PRO A 187 11.85 -18.51 -7.98
CA PRO A 187 13.14 -17.83 -7.95
C PRO A 187 13.16 -16.56 -8.81
N ARG A 188 13.91 -15.55 -8.35
CA ARG A 188 14.19 -14.32 -9.11
C ARG A 188 15.27 -14.57 -10.16
N PRO A 189 15.17 -14.01 -11.38
CA PRO A 189 16.24 -14.08 -12.37
C PRO A 189 17.48 -13.31 -11.91
N THR A 190 18.66 -13.77 -12.34
CA THR A 190 19.91 -13.02 -12.18
C THR A 190 20.03 -11.99 -13.29
N LEU A 191 20.16 -10.71 -12.92
CA LEU A 191 20.32 -9.61 -13.86
C LEU A 191 21.80 -9.22 -14.00
N SER A 192 22.23 -8.92 -15.23
CA SER A 192 23.62 -8.59 -15.56
C SER A 192 24.01 -7.14 -15.23
N SER A 193 23.05 -6.24 -15.13
CA SER A 193 23.25 -4.81 -14.88
C SER A 193 22.21 -4.27 -13.91
N ASP A 194 22.53 -3.16 -13.25
CA ASP A 194 21.60 -2.44 -12.40
C ASP A 194 20.49 -1.81 -13.23
N ARG A 195 19.25 -1.94 -12.73
CA ARG A 195 18.02 -1.43 -13.33
C ARG A 195 17.14 -0.97 -12.19
N PHE A 196 16.54 0.20 -12.34
CA PHE A 196 15.78 0.80 -11.24
C PHE A 196 14.31 0.96 -11.60
N VAL A 197 13.47 0.79 -10.59
CA VAL A 197 12.05 1.15 -10.61
C VAL A 197 11.85 2.26 -9.59
N LEU A 198 11.31 3.38 -10.03
CA LEU A 198 10.96 4.50 -9.16
C LEU A 198 9.54 4.31 -8.65
N LEU A 199 9.35 4.40 -7.33
CA LEU A 199 8.05 4.37 -6.66
C LEU A 199 7.79 5.75 -6.06
N VAL A 200 6.62 6.31 -6.35
CA VAL A 200 6.19 7.62 -5.83
C VAL A 200 4.75 7.48 -5.37
N SER A 201 4.41 7.97 -4.20
CA SER A 201 3.04 7.94 -3.66
C SER A 201 2.63 9.33 -3.22
N GLY A 202 1.34 9.66 -3.27
CA GLY A 202 0.85 10.87 -2.59
C GLY A 202 1.36 12.16 -3.24
N LEU A 203 1.14 12.33 -4.54
CA LEU A 203 1.48 13.58 -5.22
C LEU A 203 0.66 14.76 -4.67
N GLY A 204 -0.58 14.50 -4.22
CA GLY A 204 -1.40 15.49 -3.53
C GLY A 204 -1.75 16.71 -4.39
N LEU A 205 -1.89 16.56 -5.71
CA LEU A 205 -2.21 17.68 -6.60
C LEU A 205 -3.55 18.33 -6.19
N GLY A 206 -3.57 19.66 -6.17
CA GLY A 206 -4.67 20.44 -5.60
C GLY A 206 -4.60 20.63 -4.08
N SER A 207 -3.48 20.28 -3.43
CA SER A 207 -3.17 20.72 -2.07
C SER A 207 -2.78 22.21 -2.03
N THR A 208 -2.67 22.77 -0.83
CA THR A 208 -2.23 24.15 -0.60
C THR A 208 -0.70 24.29 -0.45
N HIS A 209 0.07 23.20 -0.59
CA HIS A 209 1.52 23.20 -0.36
C HIS A 209 2.27 23.55 -1.65
N ALA A 210 2.62 24.83 -1.84
CA ALA A 210 3.32 25.28 -3.06
C ALA A 210 4.73 24.65 -3.22
N ASP A 211 5.43 24.39 -2.12
CA ASP A 211 6.80 23.86 -2.15
C ASP A 211 6.89 22.45 -2.74
N SER A 212 5.81 21.66 -2.62
CA SER A 212 5.77 20.31 -3.20
C SER A 212 5.77 20.32 -4.74
N MET A 213 5.33 21.42 -5.37
CA MET A 213 5.31 21.55 -6.83
C MET A 213 6.71 21.67 -7.43
N LEU A 214 7.62 22.38 -6.76
CA LEU A 214 9.01 22.48 -7.22
C LEU A 214 9.74 21.15 -7.00
N GLY A 215 9.56 20.50 -5.85
CA GLY A 215 10.09 19.16 -5.61
C GLY A 215 9.58 18.14 -6.65
N LEU A 216 8.31 18.24 -7.03
CA LEU A 216 7.72 17.40 -8.08
C LEU A 216 8.32 17.68 -9.46
N GLN A 217 8.54 18.95 -9.82
CA GLN A 217 9.20 19.27 -11.09
C GLN A 217 10.65 18.77 -11.10
N LEU A 218 11.41 18.92 -10.00
CA LEU A 218 12.77 18.38 -9.89
C LEU A 218 12.80 16.86 -10.04
N LEU A 219 11.82 16.15 -9.48
CA LEU A 219 11.65 14.71 -9.69
C LEU A 219 11.44 14.38 -11.18
N VAL A 220 10.53 15.09 -11.85
CA VAL A 220 10.25 14.91 -13.27
C VAL A 220 11.49 15.21 -14.11
N ASP A 221 12.19 16.31 -13.85
CA ASP A 221 13.40 16.73 -14.56
C ASP A 221 14.56 15.75 -14.36
N MET A 222 14.74 15.22 -13.14
CA MET A 222 15.73 14.17 -12.87
C MET A 222 15.39 12.90 -13.65
N VAL A 223 14.14 12.43 -13.56
CA VAL A 223 13.71 11.20 -14.25
C VAL A 223 13.84 11.35 -15.75
N THR A 224 13.46 12.49 -16.32
CA THR A 224 13.51 12.74 -17.78
C THR A 224 14.90 13.11 -18.29
N GLY A 225 15.89 13.30 -17.41
CA GLY A 225 17.27 13.62 -17.76
C GLY A 225 17.51 15.09 -18.11
N GLN A 226 16.63 16.00 -17.69
CA GLN A 226 16.78 17.45 -17.87
C GLN A 226 17.67 18.09 -16.80
N LEU A 227 17.77 17.45 -15.63
CA LEU A 227 18.58 17.92 -14.51
C LEU A 227 19.85 17.07 -14.35
N GLY A 228 20.91 17.72 -13.85
CA GLY A 228 22.14 17.07 -13.45
C GLY A 228 23.17 16.95 -14.56
N ASP A 229 24.38 16.52 -14.19
CA ASP A 229 25.48 16.30 -15.14
C ASP A 229 25.38 14.96 -15.89
N GLN A 230 26.38 14.65 -16.72
CA GLN A 230 26.39 13.41 -17.50
C GLN A 230 26.36 12.13 -16.63
N GLY A 231 26.88 12.19 -15.40
CA GLY A 231 26.83 11.07 -14.45
C GLY A 231 25.41 10.83 -13.95
N GLU A 232 24.73 11.91 -13.56
CA GLU A 232 23.34 11.88 -13.11
C GLU A 232 22.39 11.49 -14.25
N GLN A 233 22.51 12.10 -15.42
CA GLN A 233 21.68 11.77 -16.60
C GLN A 233 21.85 10.32 -17.03
N SER A 234 23.09 9.81 -17.04
CA SER A 234 23.37 8.41 -17.33
C SER A 234 22.78 7.47 -16.29
N SER A 235 22.71 7.88 -15.03
CA SER A 235 22.11 7.09 -13.95
C SER A 235 20.59 7.12 -14.04
N ALA A 236 20.00 8.28 -14.31
CA ALA A 236 18.56 8.44 -14.56
C ALA A 236 18.08 7.58 -15.75
N ALA A 237 18.91 7.40 -16.78
CA ALA A 237 18.61 6.50 -17.90
C ALA A 237 18.47 5.01 -17.49
N THR A 238 19.00 4.61 -16.33
CA THR A 238 18.81 3.26 -15.76
C THR A 238 17.47 3.09 -15.02
N ILE A 239 16.73 4.19 -14.78
CA ILE A 239 15.34 4.15 -14.32
C ILE A 239 14.48 3.66 -15.50
N SER A 240 13.97 2.45 -15.32
CA SER A 240 13.33 1.69 -16.38
C SER A 240 11.80 1.80 -16.40
N ARG A 241 11.22 2.16 -15.25
CA ARG A 241 9.79 2.31 -15.04
C ARG A 241 9.51 3.17 -13.81
N VAL A 242 8.43 3.93 -13.86
CA VAL A 242 7.90 4.72 -12.74
C VAL A 242 6.54 4.17 -12.34
N LEU A 243 6.32 3.93 -11.04
CA LEU A 243 5.02 3.58 -10.46
C LEU A 243 4.54 4.76 -9.62
N LEU A 244 3.39 5.33 -9.99
CA LEU A 244 2.68 6.33 -9.19
C LEU A 244 1.59 5.61 -8.38
N VAL A 245 1.80 5.52 -7.07
CA VAL A 245 1.11 4.63 -6.14
C VAL A 245 -0.02 5.38 -5.40
N GLY A 246 -1.04 5.81 -6.15
CA GLY A 246 -2.25 6.42 -5.62
C GLY A 246 -2.06 7.75 -4.87
N ASN A 247 -3.20 8.34 -4.50
CA ASN A 247 -3.30 9.67 -3.90
C ASN A 247 -2.60 10.72 -4.76
N LEU A 248 -2.89 10.65 -6.05
CA LEU A 248 -2.37 11.58 -7.05
C LEU A 248 -2.98 12.97 -6.80
N LEU A 249 -4.25 12.98 -6.39
CA LEU A 249 -4.99 14.17 -6.00
C LEU A 249 -5.07 14.32 -4.47
N SER A 250 -5.10 15.56 -4.01
CA SER A 250 -5.34 15.88 -2.60
C SER A 250 -6.79 15.66 -2.19
N GLN A 251 -7.02 15.38 -0.90
CA GLN A 251 -8.35 15.40 -0.29
C GLN A 251 -9.09 16.73 -0.53
N ASN A 252 -8.36 17.85 -0.66
CA ASN A 252 -8.95 19.17 -0.92
C ASN A 252 -9.66 19.26 -2.28
N THR A 253 -9.40 18.33 -3.20
CA THR A 253 -10.08 18.24 -4.50
C THR A 253 -11.47 17.62 -4.40
N GLN A 254 -11.79 17.02 -3.24
CA GLN A 254 -13.11 16.48 -2.96
C GLN A 254 -14.04 17.62 -2.52
N ASP A 255 -15.05 17.92 -3.33
CA ASP A 255 -16.03 18.98 -3.02
C ASP A 255 -16.86 18.61 -1.77
N ALA A 256 -16.43 19.07 -0.58
CA ALA A 256 -17.16 18.87 0.68
C ALA A 256 -18.61 19.41 0.61
N ASP A 257 -18.81 20.47 -0.19
CA ASP A 257 -20.11 21.09 -0.44
C ASP A 257 -21.01 20.28 -1.39
N ALA A 258 -20.45 19.45 -2.29
CA ALA A 258 -21.25 18.63 -3.21
C ALA A 258 -21.92 17.44 -2.51
N ALA A 259 -21.39 17.03 -1.35
CA ALA A 259 -21.99 16.01 -0.49
C ALA A 259 -23.16 16.55 0.35
N THR A 260 -23.20 17.85 0.64
CA THR A 260 -24.16 18.48 1.56
C THR A 260 -25.18 19.40 0.87
N LYS A 261 -24.89 19.91 -0.34
CA LYS A 261 -25.78 20.84 -1.07
C LYS A 261 -26.43 20.17 -2.30
N PRO A 262 -27.68 20.54 -2.62
CA PRO A 262 -28.36 20.03 -3.81
C PRO A 262 -27.58 20.33 -5.10
N LYS A 263 -27.47 19.34 -6.00
CA LYS A 263 -26.70 19.41 -7.27
C LYS A 263 -27.02 20.60 -8.19
N TYR A 264 -28.20 21.23 -8.07
CA TYR A 264 -28.56 22.40 -8.85
C TYR A 264 -27.91 23.70 -8.34
N LEU A 265 -27.48 23.75 -7.07
CA LEU A 265 -26.80 24.90 -6.44
C LEU A 265 -25.28 24.87 -6.68
N THR A 266 -24.69 23.69 -6.91
CA THR A 266 -23.25 23.51 -7.15
C THR A 266 -22.86 23.50 -8.63
N LYS A 267 -23.85 23.60 -9.53
CA LYS A 267 -23.68 23.47 -11.00
C LYS A 267 -22.76 24.54 -11.64
N LYS A 268 -22.43 25.62 -10.93
CA LYS A 268 -21.56 26.71 -11.40
C LYS A 268 -20.18 26.74 -10.75
N THR A 269 -19.91 25.87 -9.77
CA THR A 269 -18.61 25.79 -9.12
C THR A 269 -17.72 24.85 -9.92
N GLN A 270 -16.57 25.33 -10.41
CA GLN A 270 -15.58 24.46 -11.03
C GLN A 270 -15.01 23.55 -9.94
N ALA A 271 -15.17 22.24 -10.09
CA ALA A 271 -14.65 21.28 -9.12
C ALA A 271 -13.13 21.39 -9.08
N GLY A 272 -12.54 21.50 -7.88
CA GLY A 272 -11.09 21.59 -7.69
C GLY A 272 -10.34 20.39 -8.30
N SER A 273 -11.03 19.26 -8.46
CA SER A 273 -10.53 18.06 -9.14
C SER A 273 -10.23 18.24 -10.63
N VAL A 274 -10.91 19.14 -11.35
CA VAL A 274 -10.68 19.33 -12.80
C VAL A 274 -9.29 19.90 -13.06
N GLU A 275 -8.92 20.94 -12.31
CA GLU A 275 -7.62 21.59 -12.46
C GLU A 275 -6.48 20.66 -12.01
N ALA A 276 -6.67 19.94 -10.91
CA ALA A 276 -5.68 19.00 -10.42
C ALA A 276 -5.47 17.80 -11.38
N ILE A 277 -6.52 17.34 -12.07
CA ILE A 277 -6.38 16.34 -13.16
C ILE A 277 -5.67 16.90 -14.39
N ARG A 278 -5.91 18.17 -14.75
CA ARG A 278 -5.17 18.83 -15.84
C ARG A 278 -3.68 18.86 -15.55
N LEU A 279 -3.29 19.29 -14.34
CA LEU A 279 -1.90 19.31 -13.90
C LEU A 279 -1.29 17.90 -13.88
N LEU A 280 -2.06 16.90 -13.44
CA LEU A 280 -1.62 15.50 -13.47
C LEU A 280 -1.35 15.03 -14.90
N ASP A 281 -2.22 15.33 -15.86
CA ASP A 281 -2.03 14.95 -17.26
C ASP A 281 -0.81 15.65 -17.90
N GLU A 282 -0.57 16.92 -17.57
CA GLU A 282 0.60 17.69 -18.02
C GLU A 282 1.91 17.13 -17.45
N MET A 283 1.93 16.73 -16.18
CA MET A 283 3.07 16.06 -15.56
C MET A 283 3.28 14.66 -16.15
N LEU A 284 2.21 13.89 -16.32
CA LEU A 284 2.27 12.55 -16.91
C LEU A 284 2.82 12.62 -18.34
N LEU A 285 2.41 13.60 -19.14
CA LEU A 285 2.93 13.82 -20.50
C LEU A 285 4.47 13.89 -20.52
N GLN A 286 5.07 14.63 -19.59
CA GLN A 286 6.54 14.75 -19.50
C GLN A 286 7.20 13.41 -19.19
N LEU A 287 6.64 12.64 -18.23
CA LEU A 287 7.18 11.34 -17.85
C LEU A 287 7.00 10.29 -18.95
N VAL A 288 5.79 10.13 -19.48
CA VAL A 288 5.45 9.07 -20.45
C VAL A 288 6.16 9.28 -21.79
N ALA A 289 6.55 10.50 -22.13
CA ALA A 289 7.40 10.77 -23.29
C ALA A 289 8.82 10.20 -23.14
N SER A 290 9.29 9.94 -21.91
CA SER A 290 10.65 9.45 -21.61
C SER A 290 10.70 8.02 -21.07
N VAL A 291 9.76 7.62 -20.20
CA VAL A 291 9.80 6.35 -19.46
C VAL A 291 8.40 5.72 -19.32
N PRO A 292 8.25 4.38 -19.29
CA PRO A 292 6.99 3.75 -18.93
C PRO A 292 6.50 4.15 -17.52
N VAL A 293 5.22 4.51 -17.41
CA VAL A 293 4.59 4.94 -16.17
C VAL A 293 3.33 4.11 -15.88
N ASP A 294 3.29 3.49 -14.70
CA ASP A 294 2.11 2.81 -14.18
C ASP A 294 1.43 3.70 -13.14
N VAL A 295 0.16 4.01 -13.34
CA VAL A 295 -0.62 4.90 -12.48
C VAL A 295 -1.69 4.11 -11.74
N MET A 296 -1.52 3.98 -10.43
CA MET A 296 -2.49 3.38 -9.51
C MET A 296 -3.41 4.45 -8.92
N PRO A 297 -4.71 4.18 -8.74
CA PRO A 297 -5.60 5.06 -8.00
C PRO A 297 -5.46 4.87 -6.49
N GLY A 298 -5.65 5.94 -5.73
CA GLY A 298 -5.75 5.95 -4.27
C GLY A 298 -7.10 6.42 -3.75
N GLN A 299 -7.13 6.84 -2.49
CA GLN A 299 -8.36 7.14 -1.74
C GLN A 299 -9.12 8.34 -2.30
N TYR A 300 -8.40 9.36 -2.76
CA TYR A 300 -8.99 10.62 -3.23
C TYR A 300 -8.99 10.75 -4.76
N ASP A 301 -8.62 9.68 -5.46
CA ASP A 301 -8.62 9.67 -6.92
C ASP A 301 -10.01 9.26 -7.47
N PRO A 302 -10.44 9.78 -8.63
CA PRO A 302 -11.80 9.63 -9.15
C PRO A 302 -12.06 8.26 -9.77
N THR A 303 -12.10 7.25 -8.91
CA THR A 303 -12.52 5.87 -9.21
C THR A 303 -13.50 5.37 -8.16
N ASN A 304 -13.81 4.08 -8.14
CA ASN A 304 -14.63 3.49 -7.08
C ASN A 304 -13.93 3.53 -5.72
N PHE A 305 -14.72 3.72 -4.66
CA PHE A 305 -14.24 3.75 -3.27
C PHE A 305 -13.82 2.37 -2.76
N THR A 306 -14.58 1.32 -3.08
CA THR A 306 -14.36 -0.04 -2.57
C THR A 306 -13.13 -0.69 -3.19
N LEU A 307 -12.36 -1.47 -2.43
CA LEU A 307 -11.33 -2.35 -2.99
C LEU A 307 -11.95 -3.54 -3.74
N PRO A 308 -11.34 -4.00 -4.86
CA PRO A 308 -10.26 -3.35 -5.59
C PRO A 308 -10.74 -2.11 -6.36
N GLN A 309 -9.98 -1.03 -6.26
CA GLN A 309 -10.20 0.18 -7.05
C GLN A 309 -9.81 -0.10 -8.51
N GLN A 310 -10.72 0.20 -9.44
CA GLN A 310 -10.45 0.02 -10.86
C GLN A 310 -9.60 1.17 -11.41
N ALA A 311 -8.91 0.91 -12.52
CA ALA A 311 -8.06 1.89 -13.17
C ALA A 311 -8.79 3.20 -13.47
N LEU A 312 -8.05 4.30 -13.41
CA LEU A 312 -8.54 5.62 -13.83
C LEU A 312 -8.95 5.58 -15.30
N HIS A 313 -9.95 6.38 -15.65
CA HIS A 313 -10.48 6.37 -17.01
C HIS A 313 -9.63 7.25 -17.94
N ARG A 314 -9.27 6.72 -19.12
CA ARG A 314 -8.40 7.42 -20.10
C ARG A 314 -8.91 8.78 -20.56
N CYS A 315 -10.23 9.02 -20.50
CA CYS A 315 -10.80 10.33 -20.86
C CYS A 315 -10.28 11.50 -20.02
N MET A 316 -9.72 11.20 -18.84
CA MET A 316 -9.14 12.18 -17.93
C MET A 316 -7.77 12.68 -18.40
N PHE A 317 -7.14 11.96 -19.33
CA PHE A 317 -5.74 12.12 -19.68
C PHE A 317 -5.55 12.29 -21.20
N PRO A 318 -6.15 13.31 -21.83
CA PRO A 318 -6.07 13.51 -23.27
C PRO A 318 -4.64 13.68 -23.81
N LEU A 319 -3.72 14.24 -23.02
CA LEU A 319 -2.34 14.48 -23.43
C LEU A 319 -1.49 13.21 -23.30
N SER A 320 -1.52 12.55 -22.15
CA SER A 320 -0.64 11.41 -21.86
C SER A 320 -1.16 10.08 -22.42
N SER A 321 -2.48 9.91 -22.62
CA SER A 321 -3.07 8.65 -23.13
C SER A 321 -2.69 8.29 -24.56
N VAL A 322 -2.13 9.23 -25.33
CA VAL A 322 -1.63 8.97 -26.69
C VAL A 322 -0.34 8.14 -26.69
N TYR A 323 0.37 8.09 -25.56
CA TYR A 323 1.61 7.35 -25.43
C TYR A 323 1.36 5.91 -24.94
N PRO A 324 1.97 4.89 -25.58
CA PRO A 324 1.82 3.50 -25.15
C PRO A 324 2.56 3.20 -23.83
N THR A 325 3.43 4.09 -23.40
CA THR A 325 4.19 4.06 -22.14
C THR A 325 3.33 4.40 -20.93
N LEU A 326 2.13 4.98 -21.10
CA LEU A 326 1.17 5.16 -20.01
C LEU A 326 0.34 3.89 -19.79
N GLN A 327 0.34 3.39 -18.55
CA GLN A 327 -0.54 2.31 -18.10
C GLN A 327 -1.35 2.80 -16.89
N LEU A 328 -2.68 2.74 -17.02
CA LEU A 328 -3.59 2.99 -15.90
C LEU A 328 -3.95 1.62 -15.31
N VAL A 329 -3.64 1.40 -14.04
CA VAL A 329 -3.74 0.08 -13.39
C VAL A 329 -4.67 0.12 -12.18
N THR A 330 -4.97 -1.04 -11.61
CA THR A 330 -5.86 -1.18 -10.43
C THR A 330 -5.12 -0.87 -9.12
N ASN A 331 -5.87 -0.72 -8.03
CA ASN A 331 -5.36 -0.85 -6.66
C ASN A 331 -6.16 -1.96 -5.94
N PRO A 332 -5.55 -3.07 -5.50
CA PRO A 332 -4.12 -3.39 -5.55
C PRO A 332 -3.55 -3.57 -6.96
N HIS A 333 -2.23 -3.47 -7.10
CA HIS A 333 -1.50 -3.68 -8.36
C HIS A 333 -0.46 -4.79 -8.23
N GLN A 334 -0.43 -5.68 -9.22
CA GLN A 334 0.59 -6.71 -9.38
C GLN A 334 1.16 -6.69 -10.80
N SER A 335 2.49 -6.80 -10.91
CA SER A 335 3.20 -6.87 -12.19
C SER A 335 4.52 -7.63 -12.08
N HIS A 336 5.00 -8.12 -13.22
CA HIS A 336 6.37 -8.61 -13.41
C HIS A 336 7.17 -7.57 -14.17
N ILE A 337 8.26 -7.10 -13.55
CA ILE A 337 9.21 -6.15 -14.14
C ILE A 337 10.54 -6.89 -14.24
N ASP A 338 10.92 -7.29 -15.44
CA ASP A 338 12.17 -8.02 -15.72
C ASP A 338 12.30 -9.33 -14.90
N GLY A 339 11.15 -10.00 -14.72
CA GLY A 339 11.00 -11.22 -13.92
C GLY A 339 11.01 -11.01 -12.40
N VAL A 340 11.16 -9.77 -11.92
CA VAL A 340 10.93 -9.41 -10.52
C VAL A 340 9.43 -9.17 -10.30
N ARG A 341 8.85 -9.73 -9.23
CA ARG A 341 7.41 -9.67 -8.92
C ARG A 341 7.16 -8.50 -8.00
N PHE A 342 6.36 -7.56 -8.45
CA PHE A 342 5.89 -6.44 -7.66
C PHE A 342 4.44 -6.68 -7.28
N LEU A 343 4.11 -6.42 -6.01
CA LEU A 343 2.76 -6.37 -5.49
C LEU A 343 2.67 -5.19 -4.54
N GLY A 344 1.61 -4.40 -4.62
CA GLY A 344 1.41 -3.35 -3.64
C GLY A 344 0.05 -2.69 -3.71
N THR A 345 -0.17 -1.82 -2.74
CA THR A 345 -1.41 -1.05 -2.57
C THR A 345 -1.09 0.43 -2.43
N SER A 346 -2.10 1.28 -2.59
CA SER A 346 -1.99 2.72 -2.35
C SER A 346 -2.07 3.12 -0.87
N GLY A 347 -1.87 2.19 0.06
CA GLY A 347 -1.73 2.47 1.49
C GLY A 347 -3.00 2.36 2.34
N GLN A 348 -4.19 2.29 1.75
CA GLN A 348 -5.43 2.29 2.54
C GLN A 348 -5.55 1.10 3.49
N ASN A 349 -5.04 -0.08 3.12
CA ASN A 349 -5.02 -1.27 3.97
C ASN A 349 -4.13 -1.09 5.20
N VAL A 350 -2.93 -0.52 5.04
CA VAL A 350 -2.00 -0.27 6.15
C VAL A 350 -2.55 0.81 7.08
N CYS A 351 -3.03 1.92 6.51
CA CYS A 351 -3.67 3.00 7.27
C CYS A 351 -4.91 2.54 8.04
N ASP A 352 -5.72 1.63 7.47
CA ASP A 352 -6.88 1.09 8.16
C ASP A 352 -6.47 0.20 9.34
N ILE A 353 -5.51 -0.71 9.16
CA ILE A 353 -4.98 -1.53 10.26
C ILE A 353 -4.41 -0.67 11.39
N GLN A 354 -3.70 0.41 11.07
CA GLN A 354 -3.15 1.34 12.08
C GLN A 354 -4.24 1.95 12.98
N ARG A 355 -5.44 2.20 12.42
CA ARG A 355 -6.57 2.79 13.17
C ARG A 355 -7.20 1.79 14.16
N TYR A 356 -7.15 0.51 13.87
CA TYR A 356 -7.80 -0.56 14.65
C TYR A 356 -6.83 -1.46 15.42
N SER A 357 -5.54 -1.11 15.42
CA SER A 357 -4.49 -1.82 16.17
C SER A 357 -3.58 -0.87 16.96
N SER A 358 -2.80 -1.43 17.87
CA SER A 358 -1.72 -0.72 18.56
C SER A 358 -0.47 -0.52 17.69
N MET A 359 -0.41 -1.09 16.49
CA MET A 359 0.72 -0.90 15.58
C MET A 359 0.71 0.52 15.03
N ASP A 360 1.87 1.18 15.07
CA ASP A 360 2.08 2.53 14.53
C ASP A 360 3.04 2.53 13.33
N ASP A 361 3.96 1.57 13.30
CA ASP A 361 4.96 1.44 12.25
C ASP A 361 4.32 0.83 10.99
N HIS A 362 4.32 1.59 9.89
CA HIS A 362 3.72 1.15 8.63
C HIS A 362 4.44 -0.07 8.06
N LEU A 363 5.76 -0.17 8.29
CA LEU A 363 6.57 -1.30 7.83
C LEU A 363 6.24 -2.58 8.63
N GLU A 364 6.05 -2.49 9.95
CA GLU A 364 5.56 -3.59 10.80
C GLU A 364 4.20 -4.09 10.30
N ILE A 365 3.25 -3.17 10.06
CA ILE A 365 1.92 -3.53 9.55
C ILE A 365 2.02 -4.19 8.17
N LEU A 366 2.87 -3.65 7.29
CA LEU A 366 3.08 -4.23 5.96
C LEU A 366 3.65 -5.65 6.06
N GLU A 367 4.63 -5.89 6.94
CA GLU A 367 5.13 -7.24 7.22
C GLU A 367 4.02 -8.15 7.75
N ASP A 368 3.19 -7.67 8.68
CA ASP A 368 2.10 -8.43 9.28
C ASP A 368 1.07 -8.88 8.23
N THR A 369 0.68 -8.01 7.29
CA THR A 369 -0.22 -8.40 6.18
C THR A 369 0.37 -9.50 5.28
N LEU A 370 1.69 -9.49 5.07
CA LEU A 370 2.39 -10.53 4.32
C LEU A 370 2.44 -11.85 5.11
N ARG A 371 2.69 -11.80 6.42
CA ARG A 371 2.70 -12.98 7.32
C ARG A 371 1.29 -13.57 7.51
N LEU A 372 0.25 -12.74 7.51
CA LEU A 372 -1.15 -13.17 7.48
C LEU A 372 -1.55 -13.76 6.12
N ARG A 373 -0.72 -13.60 5.09
CA ARG A 373 -0.99 -14.00 3.70
C ARG A 373 -2.25 -13.31 3.15
N HIS A 374 -2.50 -12.07 3.56
CA HIS A 374 -3.73 -11.33 3.23
C HIS A 374 -3.49 -9.82 3.12
N LEU A 375 -3.76 -9.24 1.95
CA LEU A 375 -3.53 -7.80 1.67
C LEU A 375 -4.32 -6.86 2.58
N ALA A 376 -5.58 -7.19 2.87
CA ALA A 376 -6.52 -6.29 3.55
C ALA A 376 -7.44 -7.06 4.51
N PRO A 377 -6.92 -7.62 5.62
CA PRO A 377 -7.70 -8.47 6.53
C PRO A 377 -8.95 -7.76 7.07
N THR A 378 -8.87 -6.45 7.29
CA THR A 378 -9.96 -5.62 7.80
C THR A 378 -11.09 -5.35 6.79
N ALA A 379 -10.94 -5.77 5.53
CA ALA A 379 -12.02 -5.71 4.56
C ALA A 379 -12.94 -6.95 4.67
N PRO A 380 -14.28 -6.81 4.64
CA PRO A 380 -15.06 -5.58 4.41
C PRO A 380 -15.44 -4.77 5.66
N ASP A 381 -15.09 -5.21 6.88
CA ASP A 381 -15.63 -4.64 8.14
C ASP A 381 -15.40 -3.14 8.28
N THR A 382 -14.14 -2.71 8.17
CA THR A 382 -13.75 -1.29 8.32
C THR A 382 -13.23 -0.69 7.02
N LEU A 383 -12.57 -1.51 6.19
CA LEU A 383 -12.16 -1.14 4.84
C LEU A 383 -13.12 -1.68 3.81
N GLY A 384 -13.87 -0.79 3.14
CA GLY A 384 -14.88 -1.19 2.16
C GLY A 384 -14.29 -1.97 0.98
N CYS A 385 -14.88 -3.12 0.64
CA CYS A 385 -14.52 -3.90 -0.53
C CYS A 385 -15.74 -4.39 -1.31
N TYR A 386 -15.52 -4.86 -2.54
CA TYR A 386 -16.56 -5.48 -3.34
C TYR A 386 -17.00 -6.82 -2.71
N PRO A 387 -18.31 -7.15 -2.66
CA PRO A 387 -18.81 -8.38 -2.02
C PRO A 387 -18.51 -9.63 -2.87
N PHE A 388 -17.24 -10.06 -2.86
CA PHE A 388 -16.81 -11.32 -3.45
C PHE A 388 -17.47 -12.52 -2.75
N TYR A 389 -17.73 -13.58 -3.52
CA TYR A 389 -18.50 -14.74 -3.05
C TYR A 389 -17.88 -16.09 -3.40
N GLN A 390 -17.09 -16.16 -4.47
CA GLN A 390 -16.40 -17.40 -4.89
C GLN A 390 -15.00 -17.49 -4.31
N LYS A 391 -14.26 -16.37 -4.35
CA LYS A 391 -12.85 -16.30 -3.98
C LYS A 391 -12.56 -14.93 -3.42
N ASP A 392 -11.81 -14.89 -2.31
CA ASP A 392 -11.24 -13.66 -1.79
C ASP A 392 -9.96 -13.30 -2.59
N PRO A 393 -9.94 -12.19 -3.36
CA PRO A 393 -8.78 -11.80 -4.15
C PRO A 393 -7.64 -11.22 -3.33
N PHE A 394 -7.83 -10.98 -2.03
CA PHE A 394 -6.80 -10.39 -1.16
C PHE A 394 -5.88 -11.44 -0.52
N ILE A 395 -6.20 -12.73 -0.65
CA ILE A 395 -5.29 -13.81 -0.24
C ILE A 395 -4.09 -13.88 -1.18
N LEU A 396 -2.89 -13.89 -0.60
CA LEU A 396 -1.63 -13.96 -1.33
C LEU A 396 -1.36 -15.40 -1.78
N GLU A 397 -1.38 -15.65 -3.09
CA GLU A 397 -1.16 -16.99 -3.63
C GLU A 397 0.34 -17.30 -3.79
N GLU A 398 1.09 -16.31 -4.26
CA GLU A 398 2.55 -16.34 -4.43
C GLU A 398 3.20 -15.20 -3.66
N CYS A 399 4.42 -15.42 -3.17
CA CYS A 399 5.17 -14.38 -2.48
C CYS A 399 5.74 -13.39 -3.52
N PRO A 400 5.46 -12.08 -3.39
CA PRO A 400 6.11 -11.08 -4.23
C PRO A 400 7.62 -11.00 -3.91
N HIS A 401 8.41 -10.52 -4.87
CA HIS A 401 9.81 -10.18 -4.63
C HIS A 401 9.93 -8.79 -4.00
N VAL A 402 9.03 -7.88 -4.37
CA VAL A 402 8.89 -6.54 -3.80
C VAL A 402 7.44 -6.35 -3.38
N TYR A 403 7.21 -6.09 -2.09
CA TYR A 403 5.90 -5.79 -1.52
C TYR A 403 5.89 -4.37 -0.99
N PHE A 404 5.02 -3.51 -1.54
CA PHE A 404 5.02 -2.09 -1.22
C PHE A 404 3.66 -1.56 -0.80
N SER A 405 3.68 -0.47 -0.03
CA SER A 405 2.50 0.30 0.36
C SER A 405 2.77 1.79 0.17
N GLY A 406 1.81 2.50 -0.42
CA GLY A 406 1.79 3.96 -0.50
C GLY A 406 1.40 4.64 0.81
N MET A 407 1.40 5.98 0.78
CA MET A 407 0.92 6.88 1.83
C MET A 407 1.58 6.73 3.22
N ALA A 408 2.83 6.28 3.28
CA ALA A 408 3.53 6.21 4.54
C ALA A 408 3.93 7.63 5.04
N PRO A 409 4.01 7.86 6.36
CA PRO A 409 4.51 9.13 6.89
C PRO A 409 6.00 9.33 6.61
N THR A 410 6.77 8.24 6.53
CA THR A 410 8.21 8.24 6.28
C THR A 410 8.61 7.05 5.42
N PHE A 411 9.76 7.18 4.73
CA PHE A 411 10.35 6.07 3.98
C PHE A 411 10.92 5.02 4.92
N GLN A 412 10.58 3.75 4.69
CA GLN A 412 11.28 2.61 5.28
C GLN A 412 11.37 1.45 4.28
N SER A 413 12.40 0.63 4.43
CA SER A 413 12.51 -0.62 3.66
C SER A 413 13.20 -1.70 4.48
N LYS A 414 12.82 -2.96 4.21
CA LYS A 414 13.37 -4.12 4.91
C LYS A 414 13.29 -5.36 4.03
N LEU A 415 14.40 -6.07 3.88
CA LEU A 415 14.41 -7.39 3.27
C LEU A 415 14.08 -8.43 4.35
N ILE A 416 13.00 -9.18 4.16
CA ILE A 416 12.60 -10.27 5.06
C ILE A 416 12.82 -11.62 4.39
N LYS A 417 13.00 -12.66 5.22
CA LYS A 417 13.10 -14.05 4.79
C LYS A 417 11.95 -14.88 5.33
N GLY A 418 11.42 -15.74 4.47
CA GLY A 418 10.43 -16.74 4.84
C GLY A 418 11.08 -18.05 5.31
N PRO A 419 10.28 -18.94 5.92
CA PRO A 419 10.76 -20.22 6.43
C PRO A 419 11.25 -21.17 5.32
N ASP A 420 10.74 -21.02 4.10
CA ASP A 420 11.03 -21.89 2.96
C ASP A 420 12.06 -21.27 1.99
N GLY A 421 12.83 -20.30 2.48
CA GLY A 421 13.87 -19.60 1.70
C GLY A 421 13.33 -18.46 0.82
N GLN A 422 12.07 -18.04 1.00
CA GLN A 422 11.54 -16.86 0.32
C GLN A 422 12.32 -15.60 0.74
N GLU A 423 12.49 -14.66 -0.18
CA GLU A 423 13.08 -13.34 0.09
C GLU A 423 12.15 -12.24 -0.46
N CYS A 424 11.70 -11.34 0.40
CA CYS A 424 10.76 -10.28 0.03
C CYS A 424 11.27 -8.92 0.52
N LEU A 425 11.42 -7.96 -0.40
CA LEU A 425 11.73 -6.57 -0.08
C LEU A 425 10.43 -5.83 0.25
N LEU A 426 10.29 -5.40 1.49
CA LEU A 426 9.21 -4.54 1.95
C LEU A 426 9.61 -3.08 1.73
N VAL A 427 8.68 -2.26 1.21
CA VAL A 427 8.89 -0.82 0.99
C VAL A 427 7.65 -0.03 1.40
N THR A 428 7.81 0.90 2.34
CA THR A 428 6.81 1.91 2.65
C THR A 428 7.17 3.20 1.90
N ILE A 429 6.34 3.57 0.94
CA ILE A 429 6.57 4.73 0.07
C ILE A 429 5.96 5.95 0.77
N PRO A 430 6.78 6.97 1.10
CA PRO A 430 6.28 8.13 1.83
C PRO A 430 5.33 8.97 0.98
N ASP A 431 4.49 9.76 1.64
CA ASP A 431 3.68 10.79 1.00
C ASP A 431 4.57 11.88 0.41
N PHE A 432 4.66 11.96 -0.92
CA PHE A 432 5.54 12.89 -1.63
C PHE A 432 5.14 14.34 -1.37
N ASN A 433 3.85 14.65 -1.27
CA ASN A 433 3.36 16.00 -0.99
C ASN A 433 3.90 16.55 0.34
N SER A 434 4.07 15.69 1.35
CA SER A 434 4.59 16.09 2.67
C SER A 434 6.11 15.94 2.79
N THR A 435 6.70 14.95 2.14
CA THR A 435 8.11 14.56 2.37
C THR A 435 9.05 14.86 1.20
N GLN A 436 8.50 15.18 0.03
CA GLN A 436 9.21 15.33 -1.24
C GLN A 436 10.18 14.17 -1.52
N THR A 437 9.83 12.96 -1.08
CA THR A 437 10.69 11.78 -1.13
C THR A 437 10.06 10.68 -1.98
N ALA A 438 10.85 10.10 -2.88
CA ALA A 438 10.52 8.94 -3.70
C ALA A 438 11.46 7.77 -3.38
N CYS A 439 11.14 6.56 -3.88
CA CYS A 439 11.93 5.36 -3.60
C CYS A 439 12.45 4.73 -4.88
N LEU A 440 13.75 4.45 -4.97
CA LEU A 440 14.36 3.70 -6.06
C LEU A 440 14.65 2.26 -5.63
N VAL A 441 14.05 1.31 -6.33
CA VAL A 441 14.29 -0.13 -6.14
C VAL A 441 15.23 -0.64 -7.22
N ASN A 442 16.37 -1.19 -6.81
CA ASN A 442 17.30 -1.87 -7.72
C ASN A 442 16.87 -3.34 -7.93
N LEU A 443 16.53 -3.70 -9.17
CA LEU A 443 16.04 -5.03 -9.53
C LEU A 443 17.09 -6.14 -9.41
N ARG A 444 18.37 -5.81 -9.49
CA ARG A 444 19.49 -6.77 -9.40
C ARG A 444 19.79 -7.13 -7.96
N THR A 445 19.86 -6.14 -7.08
CA THR A 445 20.26 -6.31 -5.67
C THR A 445 19.10 -6.43 -4.70
N LEU A 446 17.87 -6.06 -5.10
CA LEU A 446 16.72 -5.92 -4.20
C LEU A 446 16.99 -4.96 -3.04
N THR A 447 17.67 -3.86 -3.31
CA THR A 447 17.85 -2.75 -2.36
C THR A 447 16.95 -1.59 -2.75
N CYS A 448 16.41 -0.88 -1.74
CA CYS A 448 15.61 0.31 -1.92
C CYS A 448 16.30 1.52 -1.31
N GLU A 449 16.33 2.64 -2.03
CA GLU A 449 16.95 3.89 -1.57
C GLU A 449 15.97 5.06 -1.69
N PRO A 450 15.94 5.98 -0.72
CA PRO A 450 15.16 7.20 -0.86
C PRO A 450 15.89 8.21 -1.76
N ILE A 451 15.12 8.99 -2.51
CA ILE A 451 15.57 10.23 -3.13
C ILE A 451 14.65 11.33 -2.65
N SER A 452 15.23 12.37 -2.04
CA SER A 452 14.49 13.54 -1.54
C SER A 452 14.84 14.76 -2.38
N PHE A 453 13.82 15.56 -2.66
CA PHE A 453 13.94 16.82 -3.36
C PHE A 453 13.64 17.95 -2.38
N SER A 454 14.38 19.05 -2.48
CA SER A 454 14.12 20.25 -1.70
C SER A 454 14.58 21.48 -2.48
N ALA A 455 13.98 22.62 -2.15
CA ALA A 455 14.39 23.91 -2.65
C ALA A 455 14.68 24.84 -1.46
N PHE A 456 15.49 25.87 -1.70
CA PHE A 456 15.76 26.88 -0.69
C PHE A 456 14.45 27.57 -0.29
N SER A 457 14.21 27.72 1.02
CA SER A 457 13.09 28.48 1.56
C SER A 457 13.61 29.77 2.20
N ALA A 458 12.76 30.80 2.29
CA ALA A 458 13.17 32.10 2.82
C ALA A 458 13.51 32.08 4.33
N ASP A 459 13.17 31.00 5.03
CA ASP A 459 13.20 30.92 6.49
C ASP A 459 14.46 30.21 7.04
N GLU A 460 15.32 29.62 6.21
CA GLU A 460 16.51 28.89 6.67
C GLU A 460 17.74 29.79 6.93
N ASP A 461 17.74 31.04 6.44
CA ASP A 461 18.90 31.95 6.53
C ASP A 461 18.87 32.89 7.77
N GLU A 462 17.76 32.97 8.52
CA GLU A 462 17.65 33.88 9.68
C GLU A 462 18.25 33.30 10.99
N ASP A 463 18.42 31.97 11.10
CA ASP A 463 18.95 31.33 12.32
C ASP A 463 20.46 31.06 12.28
N SER A 464 21.13 31.31 11.16
CA SER A 464 22.59 31.32 11.09
C SER A 464 23.13 32.71 11.46
N GLU A 465 23.02 33.10 12.72
CA GLU A 465 23.81 34.21 13.28
C GLU A 465 25.28 33.99 12.93
N MET A 466 25.79 34.86 12.07
CA MET A 466 27.20 35.01 11.75
C MET A 466 28.00 35.25 13.04
N ASN A 467 28.51 34.17 13.62
CA ASN A 467 29.59 34.24 14.60
C ASN A 467 30.90 34.59 13.88
N VAL A 468 31.00 35.84 13.45
CA VAL A 468 32.27 36.48 13.07
C VAL A 468 32.73 37.27 14.29
N SER A 469 33.42 36.59 15.21
CA SER A 469 34.25 37.27 16.19
C SER A 469 35.67 37.41 15.64
N HIS A 470 36.09 38.67 15.48
CA HIS A 470 37.46 39.11 15.22
C HIS A 470 38.43 38.75 16.35
#